data_AF-A0A087BQL5-F1
#
_entry.id   AF-A0A087BQL5-F1
#
_cell.length_a   1.000
_cell.length_b   1.000
_cell.length_c   1.000
_cell.angle_alpha   90.00
_cell.angle_beta   90.00
_cell.angle_gamma   90.00
#
_symmetry.space_group_name_H-M   'P 1'
#
loop_
_entity.id
_entity.type
_entity.pdbx_description
1 polymer ?
#
loop_
_entity_poly.entity_id
_entity_poly.type
_entity_poly.pdbx_seq_one_letter_code
_entity_poly.pdbx_strand_id
1 'polypeptide(L)'
;MQARTLNVMNLPFTVLVDTPRDGTVVELASDGVENVLNDIDQRFSPFRPDSLVCRYRAGDRSMLDDDDFTEVYSRSILARTETDGLFDPFFRGGYDPTGLVKGWAVERAFGIALAPLITQGSIAAAAIDADVWATALLAAPLRDVDRLVGEHELTAFLVLGPERFLVYSNGRRTKPVEHDGEVVAQRSAAARNPPMTRNPTISAGRFCDER
;
A
#
# COMPACT_ATOMS: atom_id res chain seq x y z
N MET A 1 24.44 -7.27 2.37
CA MET A 1 23.10 -6.67 2.19
C MET A 1 23.16 -5.42 1.31
N GLN A 2 22.39 -5.42 0.21
CA GLN A 2 22.25 -4.32 -0.77
C GLN A 2 20.77 -3.94 -0.89
N ALA A 3 20.47 -2.68 -1.19
CA ALA A 3 19.11 -2.14 -1.28
C ALA A 3 18.85 -1.51 -2.66
N ARG A 4 17.64 -1.72 -3.19
CA ARG A 4 17.13 -1.03 -4.40
C ARG A 4 15.71 -0.53 -4.13
N THR A 5 15.41 0.68 -4.61
CA THR A 5 14.07 1.27 -4.51
C THR A 5 13.43 1.28 -5.89
N LEU A 6 12.22 0.74 -5.96
CA LEU A 6 11.37 0.67 -7.15
C LEU A 6 10.21 1.65 -6.96
N ASN A 7 9.79 2.34 -8.03
CA ASN A 7 8.67 3.27 -7.98
C ASN A 7 7.53 2.71 -8.83
N VAL A 8 6.61 1.98 -8.19
CA VAL A 8 5.48 1.29 -8.84
C VAL A 8 4.22 1.54 -8.03
N MET A 9 3.02 1.47 -8.64
CA MET A 9 1.74 1.75 -7.97
C MET A 9 1.68 3.15 -7.32
N ASN A 10 2.37 4.14 -7.89
CA ASN A 10 2.58 5.47 -7.32
C ASN A 10 3.19 5.46 -5.90
N LEU A 11 4.03 4.46 -5.59
CA LEU A 11 4.66 4.28 -4.28
C LEU A 11 6.12 3.81 -4.40
N PRO A 12 6.97 4.15 -3.42
CA PRO A 12 8.27 3.52 -3.27
C PRO A 12 8.12 2.13 -2.64
N PHE A 13 8.77 1.14 -3.26
CA PHE A 13 9.01 -0.19 -2.72
C PHE A 13 10.51 -0.37 -2.53
N THR A 14 10.96 -0.87 -1.38
CA THR A 14 12.38 -1.17 -1.17
C THR A 14 12.60 -2.67 -1.14
N VAL A 15 13.52 -3.13 -1.99
CA VAL A 15 14.00 -4.51 -2.06
C VAL A 15 15.37 -4.58 -1.40
N LEU A 16 15.48 -5.39 -0.36
CA LEU A 16 16.71 -5.69 0.35
C LEU A 16 17.15 -7.10 -0.01
N VAL A 17 18.39 -7.26 -0.46
CA VAL A 17 18.96 -8.56 -0.83
C VAL A 17 20.26 -8.76 -0.08
N ASP A 18 20.39 -9.89 0.60
CA ASP A 18 21.65 -10.35 1.15
C ASP A 18 22.25 -11.44 0.27
N THR A 19 23.40 -11.15 -0.32
CA THR A 19 24.11 -12.08 -1.20
C THR A 19 25.62 -11.86 -1.11
N PRO A 20 26.42 -12.93 -1.12
CA PRO A 20 27.88 -12.84 -1.22
C PRO A 20 28.35 -12.59 -2.66
N ARG A 21 27.44 -12.66 -3.65
CA ARG A 21 27.72 -12.42 -5.09
C ARG A 21 27.62 -10.92 -5.43
N ASP A 22 28.10 -10.57 -6.62
CA ASP A 22 28.10 -9.18 -7.12
C ASP A 22 26.69 -8.62 -7.37
N GLY A 23 26.61 -7.36 -7.83
CA GLY A 23 25.37 -6.62 -8.01
C GLY A 23 24.36 -7.21 -9.00
N THR A 24 24.76 -8.14 -9.88
CA THR A 24 23.89 -8.69 -10.92
C THR A 24 22.72 -9.49 -10.35
N VAL A 25 22.93 -10.20 -9.23
CA VAL A 25 21.84 -10.95 -8.57
C VAL A 25 20.83 -10.01 -7.92
N VAL A 26 21.29 -8.86 -7.42
CA VAL A 26 20.42 -7.83 -6.83
C VAL A 26 19.56 -7.17 -7.91
N GLU A 27 20.14 -6.94 -9.08
CA GLU A 27 19.42 -6.42 -10.25
C GLU A 27 18.35 -7.42 -10.72
N LEU A 28 18.72 -8.68 -10.94
CA LEU A 28 17.76 -9.71 -11.33
C LEU A 28 16.60 -9.86 -10.33
N ALA A 29 16.90 -9.81 -9.03
CA ALA A 29 15.90 -9.88 -7.97
C ALA A 29 14.97 -8.64 -8.00
N SER A 30 15.54 -7.45 -8.17
CA SER A 30 14.79 -6.20 -8.21
C SER A 30 13.92 -6.10 -9.45
N ASP A 31 14.43 -6.50 -10.62
CA ASP A 31 13.69 -6.53 -11.88
C ASP A 31 12.54 -7.54 -11.82
N GLY A 32 12.79 -8.71 -11.22
CA GLY A 32 11.74 -9.71 -10.96
C GLY A 32 10.61 -9.16 -10.10
N VAL A 33 10.95 -8.45 -9.01
CA VAL A 33 9.98 -7.78 -8.16
C VAL A 33 9.23 -6.70 -8.93
N GLU A 34 9.93 -5.83 -9.65
CA GLU A 34 9.32 -4.73 -10.41
C GLU A 34 8.32 -5.24 -11.45
N ASN A 35 8.65 -6.34 -12.15
CA ASN A 35 7.73 -6.96 -13.11
C ASN A 35 6.44 -7.45 -12.45
N VAL A 36 6.52 -8.09 -11.28
CA VAL A 36 5.33 -8.54 -10.54
C VAL A 36 4.50 -7.34 -10.09
N LEU A 37 5.14 -6.31 -9.53
CA LEU A 37 4.44 -5.10 -9.08
C LEU A 37 3.76 -4.35 -10.24
N ASN A 38 4.40 -4.32 -11.42
CA ASN A 38 3.84 -3.69 -12.61
C ASN A 38 2.64 -4.46 -13.17
N ASP A 39 2.63 -5.79 -13.13
CA ASP A 39 1.46 -6.61 -13.50
C ASP A 39 0.28 -6.33 -12.55
N ILE A 40 0.57 -6.31 -11.24
CA ILE A 40 -0.43 -6.03 -10.22
C ILE A 40 -0.98 -4.61 -10.37
N ASP A 41 -0.13 -3.60 -10.61
CA ASP A 41 -0.59 -2.22 -10.86
C ASP A 41 -1.49 -2.15 -12.10
N GLN A 42 -1.12 -2.82 -13.20
CA GLN A 42 -1.95 -2.85 -14.40
C GLN A 42 -3.36 -3.42 -14.13
N ARG A 43 -3.45 -4.47 -13.31
CA ARG A 43 -4.70 -5.18 -13.02
C ARG A 43 -5.54 -4.57 -11.91
N PHE A 44 -4.92 -3.94 -10.91
CA PHE A 44 -5.62 -3.44 -9.71
C PHE A 44 -5.60 -1.92 -9.55
N SER A 45 -4.90 -1.18 -10.42
CA SER A 45 -4.81 0.27 -10.27
C SER A 45 -6.19 0.94 -10.29
N PRO A 46 -6.51 1.78 -9.29
CA PRO A 46 -7.77 2.52 -9.28
C PRO A 46 -7.81 3.69 -10.26
N PHE A 47 -6.71 3.93 -10.99
CA PHE A 47 -6.56 5.00 -11.97
C PHE A 47 -6.67 4.50 -13.42
N ARG A 48 -6.74 3.17 -13.61
CA ARG A 48 -6.79 2.51 -14.91
C ARG A 48 -8.22 2.02 -15.19
N PRO A 49 -8.94 2.58 -16.17
CA PRO A 49 -10.34 2.23 -16.42
C PRO A 49 -10.58 0.76 -16.77
N ASP A 50 -9.57 0.09 -17.32
CA ASP A 50 -9.54 -1.32 -17.70
C ASP A 50 -9.18 -2.26 -16.55
N SER A 51 -8.80 -1.74 -15.38
CA SER A 51 -8.44 -2.55 -14.22
C SER A 51 -9.63 -3.32 -13.65
N LEU A 52 -9.35 -4.44 -12.98
CA LEU A 52 -10.34 -5.28 -12.32
C LEU A 52 -11.14 -4.48 -11.28
N VAL A 53 -10.46 -3.61 -10.53
CA VAL A 53 -11.11 -2.71 -9.55
C VAL A 53 -12.10 -1.78 -10.24
N CYS A 54 -11.68 -1.09 -11.29
CA CYS A 54 -12.53 -0.12 -11.98
C CYS A 54 -13.70 -0.79 -12.71
N ARG A 55 -13.49 -1.96 -13.32
CA ARG A 55 -14.56 -2.77 -13.92
C ARG A 55 -15.58 -3.22 -12.87
N TYR A 56 -15.12 -3.74 -11.73
CA TYR A 56 -16.01 -4.16 -10.66
C TYR A 56 -16.85 -2.99 -10.10
N ARG A 57 -16.24 -1.82 -9.94
CA ARG A 57 -16.96 -0.59 -9.56
C ARG A 57 -18.02 -0.18 -10.60
N ALA A 58 -17.71 -0.33 -11.89
CA ALA A 58 -18.64 -0.10 -12.99
C ALA A 58 -19.77 -1.15 -13.09
N GLY A 59 -19.81 -2.13 -12.19
CA GLY A 59 -20.86 -3.15 -12.12
C GLY A 59 -20.53 -4.46 -12.84
N ASP A 60 -19.32 -4.59 -13.39
CA ASP A 60 -18.88 -5.84 -14.01
C ASP A 60 -18.56 -6.89 -12.93
N ARG A 61 -19.49 -7.82 -12.73
CA ARG A 61 -19.35 -8.90 -11.73
C ARG A 61 -18.54 -10.08 -12.24
N SER A 62 -18.18 -10.14 -13.53
CA SER A 62 -17.32 -11.20 -14.07
C SER A 62 -15.90 -11.19 -13.48
N MET A 63 -15.51 -10.10 -12.81
CA MET A 63 -14.23 -10.03 -12.08
C MET A 63 -14.14 -11.05 -10.94
N LEU A 64 -15.28 -11.55 -10.43
CA LEU A 64 -15.31 -12.62 -9.44
C LEU A 64 -14.92 -13.99 -10.01
N ASP A 65 -14.72 -14.11 -11.33
CA ASP A 65 -14.15 -15.30 -11.98
C ASP A 65 -12.62 -15.20 -12.12
N ASP A 66 -12.00 -14.04 -11.80
CA ASP A 66 -10.55 -13.86 -11.76
C ASP A 66 -10.02 -14.28 -10.38
N ASP A 67 -9.06 -15.20 -10.36
CA ASP A 67 -8.54 -15.80 -9.13
C ASP A 67 -7.88 -14.75 -8.21
N ASP A 68 -7.05 -13.87 -8.77
CA ASP A 68 -6.37 -12.83 -7.98
C ASP A 68 -7.38 -11.80 -7.46
N PHE A 69 -8.37 -11.41 -8.27
CA PHE A 69 -9.43 -10.52 -7.82
C PHE A 69 -10.23 -11.13 -6.67
N THR A 70 -10.59 -12.41 -6.80
CA THR A 70 -11.38 -13.14 -5.81
C THR A 70 -10.60 -13.31 -4.50
N GLU A 71 -9.30 -13.56 -4.57
CA GLU A 71 -8.43 -13.60 -3.40
C GLU A 71 -8.40 -12.23 -2.69
N VAL A 72 -8.06 -11.17 -3.43
CA VAL A 72 -7.99 -9.79 -2.89
C VAL A 72 -9.33 -9.36 -2.31
N TYR A 73 -10.43 -9.66 -2.99
CA TYR A 73 -11.78 -9.38 -2.51
C TYR A 73 -12.07 -10.11 -1.21
N SER A 74 -11.85 -11.42 -1.16
CA SER A 74 -12.09 -12.24 0.03
C SER A 74 -11.26 -11.77 1.22
N ARG A 75 -9.96 -11.48 1.00
CA ARG A 75 -9.07 -10.93 2.02
C ARG A 75 -9.49 -9.54 2.48
N SER A 76 -10.03 -8.71 1.59
CA SER A 76 -10.53 -7.37 1.94
C SER A 76 -11.76 -7.46 2.85
N ILE A 77 -12.68 -8.39 2.56
CA ILE A 77 -13.86 -8.64 3.41
C ILE A 77 -13.46 -9.22 4.77
N LEU A 78 -12.51 -10.16 4.79
CA LEU A 78 -11.97 -10.72 6.02
C LEU A 78 -11.31 -9.62 6.86
N ALA A 79 -10.42 -8.81 6.27
CA ALA A 79 -9.76 -7.71 6.95
C ALA A 79 -10.77 -6.72 7.54
N ARG A 80 -11.86 -6.41 6.82
CA ARG A 80 -12.94 -5.58 7.36
C ARG A 80 -13.60 -6.19 8.59
N THR A 81 -13.82 -7.51 8.58
CA THR A 81 -14.45 -8.23 9.69
C THR A 81 -13.52 -8.29 10.90
N GLU A 82 -12.27 -8.70 10.71
CA GLU A 82 -11.27 -8.86 11.78
C GLU A 82 -10.84 -7.53 12.42
N THR A 83 -11.05 -6.41 11.71
CA THR A 83 -10.73 -5.08 12.20
C THR A 83 -11.96 -4.31 12.67
N ASP A 84 -13.12 -4.97 12.83
CA ASP A 84 -14.39 -4.34 13.20
C ASP A 84 -14.74 -3.10 12.35
N GLY A 85 -14.39 -3.15 11.06
CA GLY A 85 -14.63 -2.09 10.09
C GLY A 85 -13.58 -0.97 10.04
N LEU A 86 -12.51 -1.03 10.85
CA LEU A 86 -11.42 -0.05 10.78
C LEU A 86 -10.72 -0.07 9.41
N PHE A 87 -10.56 -1.25 8.81
CA PHE A 87 -10.35 -1.37 7.37
C PHE A 87 -11.71 -1.57 6.69
N ASP A 88 -12.07 -0.70 5.75
CA ASP A 88 -13.27 -0.91 4.93
C ASP A 88 -12.94 -0.68 3.45
N PRO A 89 -12.95 -1.72 2.60
CA PRO A 89 -12.72 -1.56 1.16
C PRO A 89 -13.87 -0.83 0.46
N PHE A 90 -14.95 -0.42 1.14
CA PHE A 90 -16.06 0.34 0.56
C PHE A 90 -16.19 1.76 1.09
N PHE A 91 -15.22 2.26 1.87
CA PHE A 91 -15.28 3.56 2.55
C PHE A 91 -15.56 4.78 1.64
N ARG A 92 -15.32 4.66 0.33
CA ARG A 92 -15.59 5.69 -0.69
C ARG A 92 -16.88 5.48 -1.50
N GLY A 93 -17.80 4.65 -1.03
CA GLY A 93 -19.06 4.35 -1.72
C GLY A 93 -18.92 3.36 -2.89
N GLY A 94 -17.77 2.72 -3.03
CA GLY A 94 -17.50 1.66 -3.99
C GLY A 94 -16.22 0.92 -3.60
N TYR A 95 -16.01 -0.25 -4.20
CA TYR A 95 -14.87 -1.11 -3.90
C TYR A 95 -13.51 -0.45 -4.22
N ASP A 96 -12.69 -0.26 -3.20
CA ASP A 96 -11.36 0.33 -3.20
C ASP A 96 -10.46 -0.48 -2.25
N PRO A 97 -9.82 -1.55 -2.73
CA PRO A 97 -8.96 -2.41 -1.93
C PRO A 97 -7.52 -1.90 -1.85
N THR A 98 -7.24 -0.64 -2.25
CA THR A 98 -5.87 -0.14 -2.45
C THR A 98 -4.96 -0.37 -1.25
N GLY A 99 -5.48 -0.28 -0.01
CA GLY A 99 -4.71 -0.58 1.20
C GLY A 99 -4.27 -2.05 1.28
N LEU A 100 -5.17 -2.99 0.97
CA LEU A 100 -4.90 -4.42 1.00
C LEU A 100 -4.02 -4.87 -0.17
N VAL A 101 -4.28 -4.36 -1.38
CA VAL A 101 -3.53 -4.73 -2.60
C VAL A 101 -2.04 -4.46 -2.44
N LYS A 102 -1.63 -3.40 -1.72
CA LYS A 102 -0.22 -3.11 -1.47
C LYS A 102 0.47 -4.23 -0.68
N GLY A 103 -0.12 -4.66 0.43
CA GLY A 103 0.41 -5.77 1.24
C GLY A 103 0.41 -7.09 0.49
N TRP A 104 -0.67 -7.36 -0.25
CA TRP A 104 -0.78 -8.52 -1.14
C TRP A 104 0.29 -8.51 -2.23
N ALA A 105 0.59 -7.35 -2.83
CA ALA A 105 1.61 -7.21 -3.86
C ALA A 105 3.02 -7.53 -3.34
N VAL A 106 3.34 -7.11 -2.10
CA VAL A 106 4.59 -7.47 -1.42
C VAL A 106 4.70 -8.97 -1.25
N GLU A 107 3.64 -9.63 -0.75
CA GLU A 107 3.58 -11.07 -0.56
C GLU A 107 3.78 -11.82 -1.89
N ARG A 108 3.09 -11.42 -2.95
CA ARG A 108 3.19 -12.02 -4.29
C ARG A 108 4.58 -11.81 -4.90
N ALA A 109 5.11 -10.59 -4.84
CA ALA A 109 6.44 -10.29 -5.37
C ALA A 109 7.53 -11.07 -4.63
N PHE A 110 7.42 -11.21 -3.30
CA PHE A 110 8.34 -12.06 -2.53
C PHE A 110 8.27 -13.51 -2.98
N GLY A 111 7.06 -14.09 -3.05
CA GLY A 111 6.86 -15.49 -3.41
C GLY A 111 7.29 -15.83 -4.85
N ILE A 112 7.06 -14.93 -5.79
CA ILE A 112 7.33 -15.15 -7.22
C ILE A 112 8.80 -14.82 -7.56
N ALA A 113 9.34 -13.70 -7.08
CA ALA A 113 10.63 -13.20 -7.53
C ALA A 113 11.79 -13.53 -6.55
N LEU A 114 11.55 -13.54 -5.25
CA LEU A 114 12.62 -13.64 -4.24
C LEU A 114 12.77 -15.04 -3.64
N ALA A 115 11.66 -15.69 -3.28
CA ALA A 115 11.67 -17.02 -2.67
C ALA A 115 12.37 -18.10 -3.52
N PRO A 116 12.25 -18.12 -4.86
CA PRO A 116 12.99 -19.06 -5.69
C PRO A 116 14.51 -18.82 -5.63
N LEU A 117 14.95 -17.57 -5.58
CA LEU A 117 16.37 -17.21 -5.50
C LEU A 117 16.98 -17.62 -4.15
N ILE A 118 16.21 -17.53 -3.07
CA ILE A 118 16.61 -18.03 -1.74
C ILE A 118 16.73 -19.56 -1.78
N THR A 119 15.70 -20.24 -2.29
CA THR A 119 15.64 -21.71 -2.34
C THR A 119 16.77 -22.32 -3.18
N GLN A 120 17.17 -21.64 -4.26
CA GLN A 120 18.28 -22.04 -5.13
C GLN A 120 19.66 -21.67 -4.55
N GLY A 121 19.73 -20.95 -3.42
CA GLY A 121 20.97 -20.47 -2.83
C GLY A 121 21.67 -19.37 -3.64
N SER A 122 20.93 -18.67 -4.52
CA SER A 122 21.45 -17.53 -5.29
C SER A 122 21.57 -16.27 -4.43
N ILE A 123 20.71 -16.15 -3.42
CA ILE A 123 20.76 -15.14 -2.36
C ILE A 123 20.58 -15.83 -1.00
N ALA A 124 21.16 -15.27 0.07
CA ALA A 124 21.05 -15.82 1.41
C ALA A 124 19.73 -15.43 2.08
N ALA A 125 19.28 -14.19 1.85
CA ALA A 125 18.01 -13.67 2.36
C ALA A 125 17.53 -12.49 1.49
N ALA A 126 16.25 -12.18 1.57
CA ALA A 126 15.70 -10.95 1.00
C ALA A 126 14.52 -10.44 1.84
N ALA A 127 14.22 -9.16 1.67
CA ALA A 127 13.00 -8.54 2.16
C ALA A 127 12.48 -7.56 1.10
N ILE A 128 11.16 -7.39 1.06
CA ILE A 128 10.51 -6.33 0.28
C ILE A 128 9.53 -5.63 1.21
N ASP A 129 9.51 -4.31 1.14
CA ASP A 129 8.49 -3.49 1.77
C ASP A 129 7.76 -2.64 0.74
N ALA A 130 6.48 -2.39 1.01
CA ALA A 130 5.70 -1.33 0.38
C ALA A 130 5.59 -0.22 1.39
N ASP A 131 5.81 1.02 0.95
CA ASP A 131 5.69 2.19 1.82
C ASP A 131 6.70 2.10 2.98
N VAL A 132 7.98 2.30 2.64
CA VAL A 132 9.16 2.29 3.55
C VAL A 132 8.85 2.97 4.88
N TRP A 133 8.02 4.00 4.85
CA TRP A 133 7.58 4.77 6.00
C TRP A 133 6.65 4.03 6.94
N ALA A 134 5.67 3.27 6.44
CA ALA A 134 4.84 2.40 7.28
C ALA A 134 5.69 1.33 7.99
N THR A 135 6.67 0.76 7.27
CA THR A 135 7.60 -0.23 7.82
C THR A 135 8.62 0.39 8.80
N ALA A 136 9.16 1.56 8.49
CA ALA A 136 10.04 2.32 9.39
C ALA A 136 9.31 2.75 10.66
N LEU A 137 8.02 3.09 10.57
CA LEU A 137 7.18 3.37 11.74
C LEU A 137 6.92 2.13 12.60
N LEU A 138 6.79 0.95 11.99
CA LEU A 138 6.66 -0.32 12.72
C LEU A 138 7.98 -0.79 13.35
N ALA A 139 9.13 -0.52 12.71
CA ALA A 139 10.46 -0.88 13.20
C ALA A 139 11.04 0.14 14.21
N ALA A 140 10.56 1.39 14.19
CA ALA A 140 10.96 2.41 15.14
C ALA A 140 10.29 2.20 16.51
N PRO A 141 10.98 2.57 17.61
CA PRO A 141 10.32 2.69 18.91
C PRO A 141 9.07 3.60 18.81
N LEU A 142 7.96 3.22 19.44
CA LEU A 142 6.69 3.98 19.38
C LEU A 142 6.82 5.49 19.71
N ARG A 143 7.83 5.86 20.50
CA ARG A 143 8.15 7.27 20.84
C ARG A 143 8.67 8.08 19.65
N ASP A 144 9.21 7.44 18.63
CA ASP A 144 9.84 8.09 17.47
C ASP A 144 8.85 8.24 16.29
N VAL A 145 7.67 7.64 16.39
CA VAL A 145 6.60 7.67 15.37
C VAL A 145 6.18 9.09 15.02
N ASP A 146 5.94 9.96 16.01
CA ASP A 146 5.54 11.36 15.76
C ASP A 146 6.60 12.14 14.98
N ARG A 147 7.88 11.89 15.31
CA ARG A 147 9.01 12.54 14.64
C ARG A 147 9.13 12.07 13.20
N LEU A 148 9.12 10.75 12.97
CA LEU A 148 9.26 10.16 11.64
C LEU A 148 8.08 10.51 10.73
N VAL A 149 6.85 10.52 11.28
CA VAL A 149 5.67 11.01 10.56
C VAL A 149 5.81 12.48 10.20
N GLY A 150 6.23 13.33 11.15
CA GLY A 150 6.40 14.76 10.92
C GLY A 150 7.49 15.11 9.91
N GLU A 151 8.67 14.48 10.01
CA GLU A 151 9.81 14.72 9.12
C GLU A 151 9.50 14.42 7.65
N HIS A 152 8.63 13.44 7.41
CA HIS A 152 8.33 12.94 6.07
C HIS A 152 6.90 13.22 5.61
N GLU A 153 6.18 14.09 6.33
CA GLU A 153 4.81 14.51 6.03
C GLU A 153 3.83 13.34 5.84
N LEU A 154 4.04 12.25 6.59
CA LEU A 154 3.32 11.00 6.38
C LEU A 154 1.85 11.11 6.76
N THR A 155 1.00 10.41 6.01
CA THR A 155 -0.39 10.15 6.38
C THR A 155 -0.48 8.68 6.79
N ALA A 156 -0.79 8.42 8.05
CA ALA A 156 -0.67 7.09 8.65
C ALA A 156 -1.79 6.82 9.66
N PHE A 157 -2.19 5.56 9.76
CA PHE A 157 -3.11 5.06 10.77
C PHE A 157 -2.40 3.97 11.56
N LEU A 158 -2.09 4.23 12.83
CA LEU A 158 -1.42 3.26 13.71
C LEU A 158 -2.44 2.70 14.70
N VAL A 159 -2.59 1.37 14.72
CA VAL A 159 -3.36 0.65 15.74
C VAL A 159 -2.39 0.20 16.84
N LEU A 160 -2.62 0.66 18.07
CA LEU A 160 -1.82 0.38 19.26
C LEU A 160 -2.52 -0.56 20.25
N GLY A 161 -3.77 -0.93 19.98
CA GLY A 161 -4.61 -1.82 20.79
C GLY A 161 -6.09 -1.73 20.37
N PRO A 162 -6.99 -2.49 21.01
CA PRO A 162 -8.39 -2.65 20.60
C PRO A 162 -9.18 -1.34 20.44
N GLU A 163 -8.83 -0.31 21.22
CA GLU A 163 -9.46 1.03 21.16
C GLU A 163 -8.42 2.16 21.11
N ARG A 164 -7.16 1.83 20.86
CA ARG A 164 -6.06 2.79 20.85
C ARG A 164 -5.52 2.88 19.45
N PHE A 165 -5.79 3.98 18.78
CA PHE A 165 -5.24 4.28 17.46
C PHE A 165 -4.73 5.71 17.39
N LEU A 166 -3.80 5.95 16.48
CA LEU A 166 -3.26 7.26 16.16
C LEU A 166 -3.46 7.53 14.69
N VAL A 167 -4.07 8.66 14.37
CA VAL A 167 -4.32 9.09 12.99
C VAL A 167 -3.44 10.28 12.68
N TYR A 168 -2.72 10.18 11.58
CA TYR A 168 -1.82 11.22 11.08
C TYR A 168 -2.23 11.67 9.69
N SER A 169 -2.16 12.96 9.45
CA SER A 169 -2.36 13.57 8.13
C SER A 169 -1.29 14.63 7.91
N ASN A 170 -0.60 14.55 6.76
CA ASN A 170 0.44 15.50 6.36
C ASN A 170 1.46 15.75 7.47
N GLY A 171 1.96 14.67 8.09
CA GLY A 171 2.97 14.74 9.16
C GLY A 171 2.45 15.19 10.52
N ARG A 172 1.14 15.38 10.69
CA ARG A 172 0.57 15.86 11.96
C ARG A 172 -0.40 14.86 12.54
N ARG A 173 -0.30 14.65 13.85
CA ARG A 173 -1.29 13.88 14.61
C ARG A 173 -2.62 14.64 14.58
N THR A 174 -3.66 13.98 14.09
CA THR A 174 -5.04 14.47 14.14
C THR A 174 -5.66 13.99 15.44
N LYS A 175 -6.48 14.83 16.09
CA LYS A 175 -7.21 14.41 17.29
C LYS A 175 -8.31 13.43 16.86
N PRO A 176 -8.57 12.35 17.64
CA PRO A 176 -9.80 11.59 17.47
C PRO A 176 -10.99 12.54 17.63
N VAL A 177 -11.94 12.49 16.71
CA VAL A 177 -13.20 13.21 16.85
C VAL A 177 -14.16 12.23 17.49
N GLU A 178 -14.42 12.40 18.78
CA GLU A 178 -15.51 11.71 19.46
C GLU A 178 -16.83 12.35 19.02
N HIS A 179 -17.69 11.57 18.37
CA HIS A 179 -19.09 11.93 18.20
C HIS A 179 -19.94 10.79 18.75
N ASP A 180 -20.67 11.07 19.82
CA ASP A 180 -21.60 10.14 20.48
C ASP A 180 -21.02 8.74 20.79
N GLY A 181 -19.75 8.67 21.22
CA GLY A 181 -19.11 7.44 21.68
C GLY A 181 -18.64 6.49 20.56
N GLU A 182 -18.72 6.90 19.30
CA GLU A 182 -18.21 6.15 18.14
C GLU A 182 -17.06 6.91 17.47
N VAL A 183 -15.99 6.19 17.11
CA VAL A 183 -14.82 6.77 16.44
C VAL A 183 -15.11 6.90 14.96
N VAL A 184 -15.31 8.13 14.47
CA VAL A 184 -15.52 8.40 13.04
C VAL A 184 -14.37 9.23 12.47
N ALA A 185 -13.75 8.75 11.39
CA ALA A 185 -12.76 9.51 10.64
C ALA A 185 -13.39 10.78 10.05
N GLN A 186 -12.84 11.95 10.36
CA GLN A 186 -13.36 13.24 9.91
C GLN A 186 -13.34 13.32 8.37
N ARG A 187 -14.53 13.47 7.75
CA ARG A 187 -14.64 13.96 6.37
C ARG A 187 -14.14 15.41 6.36
N SER A 188 -12.94 15.63 5.81
CA SER A 188 -12.40 16.98 5.64
C SER A 188 -13.30 17.77 4.68
N ALA A 189 -13.92 18.82 5.22
CA ALA A 189 -14.64 19.81 4.44
C ALA A 189 -13.68 20.46 3.42
N ALA A 190 -14.16 20.62 2.19
CA ALA A 190 -13.46 21.22 1.07
C ALA A 190 -12.68 22.49 1.46
N ALA A 191 -11.39 22.34 1.72
CA ALA A 191 -10.46 23.45 1.88
C ALA A 191 -9.75 23.65 0.56
N ARG A 192 -9.99 24.80 -0.07
CA ARG A 192 -9.36 25.28 -1.29
C ARG A 192 -7.83 25.10 -1.20
N ASN A 193 -7.27 24.24 -2.05
CA ASN A 193 -5.83 24.03 -2.17
C ASN A 193 -5.12 25.34 -2.57
N PRO A 194 -4.07 25.78 -1.86
CA PRO A 194 -3.08 26.67 -2.45
C PRO A 194 -2.23 25.89 -3.48
N PRO A 195 -1.65 26.56 -4.49
CA PRO A 195 -1.02 25.87 -5.61
C PRO A 195 0.23 25.13 -5.15
N MET A 196 0.23 23.80 -5.30
CA MET A 196 1.42 22.97 -5.15
C MET A 196 2.47 23.41 -6.18
N THR A 197 3.66 23.77 -5.72
CA THR A 197 4.85 23.80 -6.57
C THR A 197 5.10 22.38 -7.08
N ARG A 198 5.04 22.25 -8.40
CA ARG A 198 5.13 20.99 -9.15
C ARG A 198 6.42 20.24 -8.81
N ASN A 199 6.29 19.06 -8.22
CA ASN A 199 7.27 18.00 -8.37
C ASN A 199 6.99 17.34 -9.74
N PRO A 200 7.91 17.38 -10.71
CA PRO A 200 7.63 16.86 -12.03
C PRO A 200 7.62 15.33 -11.98
N THR A 201 6.54 14.73 -12.49
CA THR A 201 6.39 13.30 -12.85
C THR A 201 5.77 12.32 -11.83
N ILE A 202 4.82 12.75 -11.01
CA ILE A 202 3.72 11.85 -10.58
C ILE A 202 2.42 12.44 -11.12
N SER A 203 1.96 11.92 -12.25
CA SER A 203 0.58 12.13 -12.69
C SER A 203 -0.32 11.44 -11.68
N ALA A 204 -0.84 12.18 -10.70
CA ALA A 204 -1.98 11.72 -9.93
C ALA A 204 -3.16 11.59 -10.91
N GLY A 205 -3.32 10.39 -11.49
CA GLY A 205 -4.47 10.06 -12.31
C GLY A 205 -5.74 10.26 -11.49
N ARG A 206 -6.84 10.62 -12.15
CA ARG A 206 -8.15 10.65 -11.50
C ARG A 206 -8.56 9.22 -11.17
N PHE A 207 -9.11 9.01 -9.98
CA PHE A 207 -9.74 7.74 -9.63
C PHE A 207 -10.87 7.47 -10.64
N CYS A 208 -11.16 6.20 -10.95
CA CYS A 208 -12.11 5.83 -12.01
C CYS A 208 -13.52 6.44 -11.92
N ASP A 209 -13.90 6.97 -10.75
CA ASP A 209 -15.19 7.55 -10.42
C ASP A 209 -15.26 9.09 -10.55
N GLU A 210 -14.14 9.78 -10.76
CA GLU A 210 -14.11 11.26 -10.87
C GLU A 210 -14.39 11.76 -12.31
N ARG A 211 -15.35 11.12 -13.00
CA ARG A 211 -15.80 11.53 -14.34
C ARG A 211 -17.15 12.23 -14.32
#